data_AF-A0A7S1E355-F1
#
_entry.id   AF-A0A7S1E355-F1
#
_cell.length_a   1.000
_cell.length_b   1.000
_cell.length_c   1.000
_cell.angle_alpha   90.00
_cell.angle_beta   90.00
_cell.angle_gamma   90.00
#
_symmetry.space_group_name_H-M   'P 1'
#
loop_
_entity.id
_entity.type
_entity.pdbx_description
1 polymer ?
#
loop_
_entity_poly.entity_id
_entity_poly.type
_entity_poly.pdbx_seq_one_letter_code
_entity_poly.pdbx_strand_id
1 'polypeptide(L)'
;AMAKHVTTVGNLSHDEFRTFSAERRIHPAQGFVDGDLVESFLDMDRNTMQIIVQAMNRDGGWEIEQHDPNKKLANEDDGADLGSSNSHHQQQQQLLTVEDVVAMVEEMTMFH
;
A
#
# COMPACT_ATOMS: atom_id res chain seq x y z
N ALA A 1 -3.16 -1.47 6.38
CA ALA A 1 -3.36 -2.86 6.84
C ALA A 1 -2.66 -3.16 8.17
N MET A 2 -1.35 -2.86 8.31
CA MET A 2 -0.53 -3.28 9.45
C MET A 2 -0.95 -2.77 10.83
N ALA A 3 -1.30 -1.49 10.98
CA ALA A 3 -1.67 -0.91 12.28
C ALA A 3 -2.85 -1.62 12.98
N LYS A 4 -3.69 -2.36 12.24
CA LYS A 4 -4.78 -3.17 12.79
C LYS A 4 -4.32 -4.46 13.47
N HIS A 5 -3.11 -4.92 13.15
CA HIS A 5 -2.54 -6.18 13.62
C HIS A 5 -1.37 -5.99 14.59
N VAL A 6 -0.92 -4.73 14.78
CA VAL A 6 0.04 -4.38 15.83
C VAL A 6 -0.71 -4.12 17.12
N THR A 7 -0.27 -4.77 18.21
CA THR A 7 -0.85 -4.53 19.53
C THR A 7 -0.30 -3.24 20.11
N THR A 8 -1.15 -2.22 20.22
CA THR A 8 -0.79 -0.92 20.79
C THR A 8 -0.85 -0.95 22.32
N VAL A 9 0.15 -0.40 23.00
CA VAL A 9 0.12 -0.23 24.46
C VAL A 9 -0.80 0.93 24.82
N GLY A 10 -1.66 0.75 25.83
CA GLY A 10 -2.54 1.82 26.31
C GLY A 10 -3.70 2.17 25.37
N ASN A 11 -3.99 1.32 24.38
CA ASN A 11 -5.07 1.53 23.41
C ASN A 11 -4.94 2.84 22.60
N LEU A 12 -3.69 3.26 22.36
CA LEU A 12 -3.38 4.46 21.57
C LEU A 12 -3.48 4.15 20.08
N SER A 13 -4.23 4.96 19.34
CA SER A 13 -4.28 4.85 17.88
C SER A 13 -2.95 5.26 17.25
N HIS A 14 -2.47 4.48 16.29
CA HIS A 14 -1.27 4.80 15.50
C HIS A 14 -1.45 6.12 14.73
N ASP A 15 -2.62 6.33 14.11
CA ASP A 15 -2.92 7.54 13.35
C ASP A 15 -2.92 8.79 14.25
N GLU A 16 -3.48 8.68 15.45
CA GLU A 16 -3.48 9.76 16.43
C GLU A 16 -2.07 10.05 16.93
N PHE A 17 -1.27 9.01 17.18
CA PHE A 17 0.11 9.13 17.64
C PHE A 17 1.01 9.83 16.62
N ARG A 18 0.80 9.57 15.31
CA ARG A 18 1.60 10.19 14.23
C ARG A 18 1.04 11.50 13.71
N THR A 19 -0.15 11.92 14.15
CA THR A 19 -0.75 13.19 13.75
C THR A 19 0.15 14.38 14.16
N PHE A 20 0.39 15.30 13.23
CA PHE A 20 1.04 16.57 13.56
C PHE A 20 0.11 17.37 14.47
N SER A 21 0.55 17.62 15.70
CA SER A 21 -0.19 18.38 16.69
C SER A 21 0.65 19.55 17.19
N ALA A 22 0.18 20.76 16.89
CA ALA A 22 0.63 22.01 17.50
C ALA A 22 -0.59 22.72 18.10
N GLU A 23 -0.38 23.68 18.99
CA GLU A 23 -1.41 24.30 19.86
C GLU A 23 -2.79 24.54 19.21
N ARG A 24 -2.83 24.99 17.95
CA ARG A 24 -4.07 25.23 17.18
C ARG A 24 -4.15 24.50 15.85
N ARG A 25 -3.24 23.58 15.56
CA ARG A 25 -3.15 22.89 14.27
C ARG A 25 -2.99 21.40 14.50
N ILE A 26 -3.99 20.65 14.05
CA ILE A 26 -3.98 19.21 14.04
C ILE A 26 -4.10 18.81 12.57
N HIS A 27 -3.08 18.15 12.04
CA HIS A 27 -3.04 17.69 10.66
C HIS A 27 -2.61 16.23 10.62
N PRO A 28 -3.28 15.37 9.84
CA PRO A 28 -2.86 13.97 9.70
C PRO A 28 -1.43 13.92 9.13
N ALA A 29 -0.68 12.87 9.48
CA ALA A 29 0.59 12.60 8.84
C ALA A 29 0.37 12.38 7.33
N GLN A 30 1.04 13.18 6.49
CA GLN A 30 0.92 13.10 5.03
C GLN A 30 2.31 13.21 4.40
N GLY A 31 2.59 12.38 3.41
CA GLY A 31 3.90 12.35 2.74
C GLY A 31 5.03 11.72 3.54
N PHE A 32 4.70 11.02 4.64
CA PHE A 32 5.66 10.30 5.48
C PHE A 32 5.18 8.87 5.74
N VAL A 33 6.14 7.95 5.87
CA VAL A 33 5.92 6.56 6.26
C VAL A 33 6.58 6.31 7.60
N ASP A 34 5.90 5.60 8.49
CA ASP A 34 6.45 5.21 9.79
C ASP A 34 7.31 3.94 9.63
N GLY A 35 8.63 4.12 9.59
CA GLY A 35 9.60 3.03 9.40
C GLY A 35 9.49 1.95 10.47
N ASP A 36 9.42 2.34 11.75
CA ASP A 36 9.27 1.39 12.88
C ASP A 36 8.03 0.51 12.73
N LEU A 37 6.92 1.09 12.24
CA LEU A 37 5.71 0.32 11.99
C LEU A 37 5.92 -0.68 10.84
N VAL A 38 6.58 -0.28 9.75
CA VAL A 38 6.87 -1.17 8.62
C VAL A 38 7.82 -2.29 9.02
N GLU A 39 8.89 -1.97 9.75
CA GLU A 39 9.89 -2.93 10.21
C GLU A 39 9.31 -3.97 11.18
N SER A 40 8.32 -3.57 11.99
CA SER A 40 7.58 -4.49 12.87
C SER A 40 6.89 -5.63 12.11
N PHE A 41 6.75 -5.55 10.77
CA PHE A 41 6.29 -6.66 9.95
C PHE A 41 7.12 -7.91 10.20
N LEU A 42 8.44 -7.80 10.33
CA LEU A 42 9.37 -8.93 10.47
C LEU A 42 9.16 -9.72 11.78
N ASP A 43 8.60 -9.06 12.80
CA ASP A 43 8.31 -9.65 14.11
C ASP A 43 6.96 -10.39 14.15
N MET A 44 6.12 -10.26 13.11
CA MET A 44 4.79 -10.88 13.07
C MET A 44 4.85 -12.38 12.77
N ASP A 45 3.85 -13.11 13.24
CA ASP A 45 3.69 -14.52 12.84
C ASP A 45 3.29 -14.64 11.36
N ARG A 46 3.60 -15.79 10.76
CA ARG A 46 3.35 -16.01 9.33
C ARG A 46 1.87 -15.92 8.93
N ASN A 47 0.92 -16.23 9.80
CA ASN A 47 -0.49 -16.11 9.46
C ASN A 47 -0.90 -14.63 9.38
N THR A 48 -0.43 -13.81 10.33
CA THR A 48 -0.65 -12.36 10.32
C THR A 48 -0.02 -11.72 9.08
N MET A 49 1.21 -12.10 8.73
CA MET A 49 1.86 -11.64 7.50
C MET A 49 1.02 -11.97 6.25
N GLN A 50 0.52 -13.21 6.13
CA GLN A 50 -0.33 -13.61 5.00
C GLN A 50 -1.61 -12.78 4.91
N ILE A 51 -2.28 -12.49 6.03
CA ILE A 51 -3.48 -11.66 6.06
C ILE A 51 -3.18 -10.25 5.54
N ILE A 52 -2.05 -9.67 5.96
CA ILE A 52 -1.63 -8.34 5.53
C ILE A 52 -1.34 -8.31 4.02
N VAL A 53 -0.59 -9.28 3.51
CA VAL A 53 -0.25 -9.36 2.07
C VAL A 53 -1.49 -9.61 1.22
N GLN A 54 -2.43 -10.45 1.67
CA GLN A 54 -3.72 -10.62 0.98
C GLN A 54 -4.52 -9.32 0.94
N ALA A 55 -4.51 -8.53 2.02
CA ALA A 55 -5.14 -7.21 2.03
C ALA A 55 -4.45 -6.26 1.03
N MET A 56 -3.12 -6.25 0.96
CA MET A 56 -2.36 -5.44 -0.02
C MET A 56 -2.71 -5.82 -1.47
N ASN A 57 -2.75 -7.12 -1.77
CA ASN A 57 -3.15 -7.63 -3.08
C ASN A 57 -4.59 -7.28 -3.45
N ARG A 58 -5.50 -7.20 -2.47
CA ARG A 58 -6.88 -6.76 -2.69
C ARG A 58 -6.99 -5.26 -2.92
N ASP A 59 -6.21 -4.47 -2.19
CA ASP A 59 -6.24 -3.00 -2.25
C ASP A 59 -5.59 -2.48 -3.54
N GLY A 60 -4.64 -3.21 -4.13
CA GLY A 60 -4.00 -2.89 -5.42
C GLY A 60 -3.08 -1.67 -5.40
N GLY A 61 -2.97 -0.96 -4.28
CA GLY A 61 -2.20 0.29 -4.17
C GLY A 61 -0.67 0.17 -4.28
N TRP A 62 -0.15 -1.05 -4.50
CA TRP A 62 1.28 -1.32 -4.73
C TRP A 62 1.61 -1.46 -6.23
N GLU A 63 0.59 -1.50 -7.11
CA GLU A 63 0.82 -1.51 -8.55
C GLU A 63 1.37 -0.15 -8.99
N ILE A 64 2.62 -0.12 -9.41
CA ILE A 64 3.20 1.06 -10.06
C ILE A 64 2.71 1.05 -11.51
N GLU A 65 1.89 2.03 -11.90
CA GLU A 65 1.57 2.26 -13.31
C GLU A 65 2.89 2.48 -14.07
N GLN A 66 3.27 1.51 -14.89
CA GLN A 66 4.36 1.71 -15.83
C GLN A 66 3.90 2.78 -16.83
N HIS A 67 4.52 3.96 -16.77
CA HIS A 67 4.31 4.99 -17.76
C HIS A 67 4.87 4.48 -19.09
N ASP A 68 4.03 3.83 -19.90
CA ASP A 68 4.35 3.48 -21.28
C ASP A 68 4.35 4.76 -22.13
N PRO A 69 5.53 5.26 -22.57
CA PRO A 69 5.61 6.47 -23.38
C PRO A 69 4.98 6.30 -24.77
N ASN A 70 4.59 5.08 -25.14
CA ASN A 70 3.98 4.74 -26.42
C ASN A 70 2.46 4.49 -26.31
N LYS A 71 1.86 4.65 -25.11
CA LYS A 71 0.41 4.68 -24.94
C LYS A 71 -0.11 5.97 -25.57
N LYS A 72 -0.36 5.90 -26.89
CA LYS A 72 -0.93 6.99 -27.66
C LYS A 72 -2.20 7.48 -26.96
N LEU A 73 -2.24 8.75 -26.59
CA LEU A 73 -3.49 9.43 -26.27
C LEU A 73 -4.35 9.36 -27.52
N ALA A 74 -5.28 8.39 -27.54
CA ALA A 74 -6.37 8.40 -28.50
C ALA A 74 -7.24 9.61 -28.13
N ASN A 75 -7.29 10.58 -29.05
CA ASN A 75 -8.05 11.81 -28.90
C ASN A 75 -9.50 11.51 -28.52
N GLU A 76 -10.01 12.25 -27.53
CA GLU A 76 -11.42 12.37 -27.23
C GLU A 76 -12.12 13.09 -28.39
N ASP A 77 -12.90 12.34 -29.17
CA ASP A 77 -13.87 12.88 -30.11
C ASP A 77 -15.18 12.09 -29.97
N ASP A 78 -16.21 12.82 -29.55
CA ASP A 78 -17.65 12.63 -29.69
C ASP A 78 -18.30 11.25 -29.40
N GLY A 79 -19.09 11.23 -28.32
CA GLY A 79 -20.53 10.93 -28.43
C GLY A 79 -20.98 9.47 -28.52
N ALA A 80 -21.59 9.03 -27.41
CA ALA A 80 -22.64 8.03 -27.28
C ALA A 80 -22.27 6.52 -27.23
N ASP A 81 -22.91 5.90 -26.23
CA ASP A 81 -23.44 4.55 -26.21
C ASP A 81 -22.60 3.40 -25.59
N LEU A 82 -23.39 2.58 -24.90
CA LEU A 82 -23.17 1.41 -24.07
C LEU A 82 -22.01 0.49 -24.47
N GLY A 83 -21.21 0.08 -23.49
CA GLY A 83 -20.32 -1.06 -23.68
C GLY A 83 -19.36 -1.28 -22.55
N SER A 84 -19.77 -2.09 -21.58
CA SER A 84 -18.91 -2.78 -20.62
C SER A 84 -17.76 -3.48 -21.35
N SER A 85 -16.64 -2.78 -21.54
CA SER A 85 -15.47 -3.31 -22.24
C SER A 85 -14.47 -3.80 -21.22
N ASN A 86 -14.68 -5.06 -20.88
CA ASN A 86 -13.79 -5.93 -20.15
C ASN A 86 -12.51 -6.11 -20.98
N SER A 87 -11.57 -5.16 -20.86
CA SER A 87 -10.25 -5.23 -21.49
C SER A 87 -9.41 -6.29 -20.77
N HIS A 88 -9.68 -7.55 -21.08
CA HIS A 88 -8.85 -8.70 -20.75
C HIS A 88 -7.48 -8.55 -21.46
N HIS A 89 -6.59 -7.74 -20.88
CA HIS A 89 -5.16 -8.00 -21.00
C HIS A 89 -4.84 -9.04 -19.92
N GLN A 90 -4.70 -10.30 -20.32
CA GLN A 90 -4.05 -11.35 -19.53
C GLN A 90 -2.55 -11.02 -19.37
N GLN A 91 -2.24 -9.96 -18.63
CA GLN A 91 -1.01 -9.91 -17.88
C GLN A 91 -1.31 -10.67 -16.60
N GLN A 92 -0.55 -11.72 -16.31
CA GLN A 92 -0.59 -12.34 -14.97
C GLN A 92 -0.34 -11.21 -13.98
N GLN A 93 -1.38 -10.77 -13.25
CA GLN A 93 -1.20 -9.87 -12.13
C GLN A 93 -0.29 -10.62 -11.16
N GLN A 94 0.97 -10.21 -11.08
CA GLN A 94 1.95 -10.80 -10.18
C GLN A 94 1.56 -10.43 -8.76
N LEU A 95 0.73 -11.25 -8.12
CA LEU A 95 0.35 -11.02 -6.73
C LEU A 95 1.58 -11.06 -5.84
N LEU A 96 1.68 -10.13 -4.88
CA LEU A 96 2.74 -10.12 -3.88
C LEU A 96 2.66 -11.39 -3.03
N THR A 97 3.80 -12.02 -2.80
CA THR A 97 3.98 -13.08 -1.81
C THR A 97 4.45 -12.52 -0.47
N VAL A 98 4.41 -13.34 0.59
CA VAL A 98 4.96 -12.92 1.89
C VAL A 98 6.47 -12.75 1.77
N GLU A 99 7.12 -13.61 1.01
CA GLU A 99 8.55 -13.60 0.75
C GLU A 99 8.98 -12.31 0.05
N ASP A 100 8.20 -11.81 -0.91
CA ASP A 100 8.48 -10.54 -1.59
C ASP A 100 8.45 -9.37 -0.59
N VAL A 101 7.44 -9.33 0.29
CA VAL A 101 7.31 -8.27 1.29
C VAL A 101 8.38 -8.37 2.37
N VAL A 102 8.73 -9.58 2.82
CA VAL A 102 9.84 -9.80 3.75
C VAL A 102 11.15 -9.27 3.15
N ALA A 103 11.47 -9.65 1.91
CA ALA A 103 12.69 -9.19 1.25
C ALA A 103 12.75 -7.66 1.13
N MET A 104 11.64 -7.01 0.80
CA MET A 104 11.56 -5.54 0.74
C MET A 104 11.78 -4.89 2.11
N VAL A 105 11.16 -5.42 3.17
CA VAL A 105 11.32 -4.85 4.53
C VAL A 105 12.74 -5.10 5.05
N GLU A 106 13.33 -6.27 4.78
CA GLU A 106 14.73 -6.55 5.09
C GLU A 106 15.67 -5.55 4.39
N GLU A 107 15.46 -5.25 3.11
CA GLU A 107 16.22 -4.22 2.40
C GLU A 107 16.08 -2.84 3.06
N MET A 108 14.88 -2.48 3.52
CA MET A 108 14.65 -1.21 4.23
C MET A 108 15.40 -1.13 5.57
N THR A 109 15.50 -2.25 6.31
CA THR A 109 16.24 -2.27 7.59
C THR A 109 17.74 -2.05 7.45
N MET A 110 18.29 -2.19 6.23
CA MET A 110 19.73 -2.01 5.98
C MET A 110 20.17 -0.54 5.92
N PHE A 111 19.24 0.42 5.97
CA PHE A 111 19.55 1.85 5.84
C PHE A 111 19.90 2.55 7.16
N HIS A 112 19.94 1.83 8.29
CA HIS A 112 20.33 2.32 9.62
C HIS A 112 21.34 1.40 10.30
#